data_AF-A0A534AXC8-F1
#
_entry.id   AF-A0A534AXC8-F1
#
_cell.length_a   1.000
_cell.length_b   1.000
_cell.length_c   1.000
_cell.angle_alpha   90.00
_cell.angle_beta   90.00
_cell.angle_gamma   90.00
#
_symmetry.space_group_name_H-M   'P 1'
#
loop_
_entity.id
_entity.type
_entity.pdbx_description
1 polymer ?
#
loop_
_entity_poly.entity_id
_entity_poly.type
_entity_poly.pdbx_seq_one_letter_code
_entity_poly.pdbx_strand_id
1 'polypeptide(L)'
;MNTLRTLRLALALLIGLSVAPGASADDLDIFLGLSGGSADAPNVMVLIDNGPNWSRQSQGWTDPAGAKITQGVAELQALHQVLTYFGAQNPPVPVNLGLAMLTPSSAGGSTGSGYIRFGARDMSVASNRTALQNILANIVPCVGGCGSANESLSGMSHKDETAALYELYKYFSGLAPYSGGPNSTNVWDDVAGNLGGGLMGPTGMTAYAQGLTSGWAIANGLYQSPISSSKPCAANFIIYIANNASGQIGSTENVYEPNVVPALSALPATPTDTWTDEWTRFLFQSGAVVPAGNSNGSIVTYILDAYNAQNNAGYSQSLQAAARQGGGLYFQVNSQNAVYNALVRILEQIKAVNSTFASASLPVNATNRAQDQNQVFVPMFRPDPKIQARWYGNLKQYQLVNSGGSVVLGDAKGQAAINPLTGFPAPCAKSFWTTGSADLTNYPNGYWNFGQSVNASGMWNTNLESQSAKGTCPTTSNSPYDDDPDGPLVEKGGVAEVIRKGNNPTITNSSPTWSPSQRNVLTASSQNSLVPLTTASTGLPASLVNWILGQDVQDENGNGK
;
A
#
# COMPACT_ATOMS: atom_id res chain seq x y z
N MET A 1 -67.03 -28.75 -15.12
CA MET A 1 -65.56 -28.67 -14.88
C MET A 1 -65.34 -28.69 -13.38
N ASN A 2 -64.69 -29.73 -12.85
CA ASN A 2 -64.69 -30.04 -11.41
C ASN A 2 -63.87 -29.04 -10.59
N THR A 3 -64.53 -28.34 -9.67
CA THR A 3 -63.98 -27.40 -8.69
C THR A 3 -62.86 -27.97 -7.82
N LEU A 4 -62.81 -29.31 -7.67
CA LEU A 4 -61.73 -30.03 -6.99
C LEU A 4 -60.40 -30.08 -7.77
N ARG A 5 -60.41 -29.93 -9.10
CA ARG A 5 -59.17 -29.89 -9.90
C ARG A 5 -58.52 -28.50 -9.88
N THR A 6 -59.32 -27.44 -9.86
CA THR A 6 -58.82 -26.06 -9.75
C THR A 6 -58.24 -25.75 -8.37
N LEU A 7 -58.82 -26.30 -7.29
CA LEU A 7 -58.28 -26.12 -5.94
C LEU A 7 -56.92 -26.82 -5.74
N ARG A 8 -56.72 -27.99 -6.34
CA ARG A 8 -55.46 -28.73 -6.29
C ARG A 8 -54.34 -28.07 -7.10
N LEU A 9 -54.66 -27.46 -8.25
CA LEU A 9 -53.70 -26.68 -9.02
C LEU A 9 -53.29 -25.39 -8.29
N ALA A 10 -54.24 -24.70 -7.65
CA ALA A 10 -53.97 -23.48 -6.90
C ALA A 10 -53.09 -23.74 -5.66
N LEU A 11 -53.35 -24.83 -4.94
CA LEU A 11 -52.56 -25.20 -3.75
C LEU A 11 -51.14 -25.68 -4.13
N ALA A 12 -50.98 -26.35 -5.27
CA ALA A 12 -49.65 -26.73 -5.79
C ALA A 12 -48.83 -25.50 -6.24
N LEU A 13 -49.47 -24.47 -6.81
CA LEU A 13 -48.79 -23.23 -7.18
C LEU A 13 -48.35 -22.41 -5.96
N LEU A 14 -49.17 -22.36 -4.90
CA LEU A 14 -48.86 -21.63 -3.66
C LEU A 14 -47.74 -22.27 -2.82
N ILE A 15 -47.61 -23.60 -2.86
CA ILE A 15 -46.50 -24.31 -2.24
C ILE A 15 -45.22 -24.14 -3.10
N GLY A 16 -45.33 -24.04 -4.43
CA GLY A 16 -44.18 -23.78 -5.30
C GLY A 16 -43.53 -22.40 -5.10
N LEU A 17 -44.29 -21.37 -4.73
CA LEU A 17 -43.76 -20.03 -4.48
C LEU A 17 -43.14 -19.82 -3.09
N SER A 18 -43.38 -20.73 -2.13
CA SER A 18 -42.84 -20.62 -0.76
C SER A 18 -41.53 -21.40 -0.53
N VAL A 19 -41.05 -22.12 -1.55
CA VAL A 19 -39.80 -22.91 -1.50
C VAL A 19 -38.79 -22.43 -2.56
N ALA A 20 -39.00 -21.27 -3.18
CA ALA A 20 -37.95 -20.64 -3.97
C ALA A 20 -36.88 -20.09 -3.02
N PRO A 21 -35.61 -20.54 -3.07
CA PRO A 21 -34.54 -19.89 -2.33
C PRO A 21 -34.49 -18.42 -2.75
N GLY A 22 -34.35 -17.53 -1.77
CA GLY A 22 -34.14 -16.12 -2.06
C GLY A 22 -32.96 -15.97 -3.01
N ALA A 23 -33.20 -15.42 -4.19
CA ALA A 23 -32.13 -14.98 -5.07
C ALA A 23 -31.39 -13.86 -4.32
N SER A 24 -30.26 -14.20 -3.70
CA SER A 24 -29.26 -13.21 -3.38
C SER A 24 -28.66 -12.82 -4.73
N ALA A 25 -28.76 -11.54 -5.06
CA ALA A 25 -27.95 -10.99 -6.13
C ALA A 25 -26.49 -11.08 -5.65
N ASP A 26 -25.80 -12.15 -6.04
CA ASP A 26 -24.34 -12.13 -6.12
C ASP A 26 -24.00 -11.30 -7.37
N ASP A 27 -23.97 -9.98 -7.18
CA ASP A 27 -23.42 -9.05 -8.15
C ASP A 27 -22.09 -8.53 -7.60
N LEU A 28 -21.04 -9.28 -7.93
CA LEU A 28 -19.66 -8.88 -8.22
C LEU A 28 -18.79 -10.15 -8.32
N ASP A 29 -19.13 -11.08 -9.23
CA ASP A 29 -18.15 -12.06 -9.70
C ASP A 29 -17.13 -11.32 -10.56
N ILE A 30 -16.17 -10.67 -9.89
CA ILE A 30 -14.88 -10.36 -10.48
C ILE A 30 -14.28 -11.71 -10.86
N PHE A 31 -14.26 -12.00 -12.17
CA PHE A 31 -13.62 -13.20 -12.67
C PHE A 31 -12.20 -13.25 -12.09
N LEU A 32 -11.98 -14.17 -11.15
CA LEU A 32 -10.68 -14.73 -10.82
C LEU A 32 -10.23 -15.47 -12.09
N GLY A 33 -9.82 -14.69 -13.08
CA GLY A 33 -9.17 -15.19 -14.27
C GLY A 33 -8.02 -16.08 -13.82
N LEU A 34 -7.81 -17.15 -14.57
CA LEU A 34 -6.80 -18.17 -14.38
C LEU A 34 -5.35 -17.64 -14.53
N SER A 35 -5.01 -16.55 -13.83
CA SER A 35 -3.69 -16.31 -13.25
C SER A 35 -3.76 -16.73 -11.77
N GLY A 36 -4.01 -18.03 -11.55
CA GLY A 36 -3.92 -18.67 -10.24
C GLY A 36 -2.47 -18.84 -9.80
N GLY A 37 -1.75 -17.73 -9.65
CA GLY A 37 -0.53 -17.65 -8.87
C GLY A 37 -0.87 -17.07 -7.49
N SER A 38 -0.46 -17.73 -6.41
CA SER A 38 -0.41 -17.09 -5.10
C SER A 38 0.35 -15.78 -5.25
N ALA A 39 -0.27 -14.63 -4.97
CA ALA A 39 0.49 -13.40 -4.78
C ALA A 39 1.56 -13.69 -3.71
N ASP A 40 2.80 -13.31 -3.99
CA ASP A 40 3.88 -13.55 -3.04
C ASP A 40 3.64 -12.69 -1.79
N ALA A 41 3.64 -13.33 -0.62
CA ALA A 41 3.42 -12.64 0.64
C ALA A 41 4.46 -11.51 0.82
N PRO A 42 4.05 -10.28 1.15
CA PRO A 42 4.97 -9.18 1.34
C PRO A 42 5.83 -9.38 2.60
N ASN A 43 7.04 -8.82 2.56
CA ASN A 43 8.00 -8.86 3.66
C ASN A 43 7.93 -7.56 4.45
N VAL A 44 7.64 -7.63 5.74
CA VAL A 44 7.45 -6.47 6.62
C VAL A 44 8.35 -6.60 7.85
N MET A 45 9.21 -5.62 8.06
CA MET A 45 9.99 -5.48 9.29
C MET A 45 9.45 -4.32 10.13
N VAL A 46 9.03 -4.60 11.36
CA VAL A 46 8.68 -3.56 12.34
C VAL A 46 9.96 -3.17 13.09
N LEU A 47 10.37 -1.92 12.99
CA LEU A 47 11.46 -1.35 13.77
C LEU A 47 10.89 -0.55 14.93
N ILE A 48 11.18 -0.97 16.16
CA ILE A 48 10.73 -0.27 17.38
C ILE A 48 11.89 0.53 17.95
N ASP A 49 11.66 1.82 18.16
CA ASP A 49 12.51 2.68 18.97
C ASP A 49 12.32 2.39 20.46
N ASN A 50 13.15 1.49 21.00
CA ASN A 50 13.26 1.17 22.41
C ASN A 50 14.19 2.13 23.18
N GLY A 51 14.31 3.39 22.73
CA GLY A 51 15.13 4.41 23.39
C GLY A 51 14.62 4.88 24.76
N PRO A 52 15.29 5.88 25.38
CA PRO A 52 14.97 6.32 26.74
C PRO A 52 13.51 6.70 26.98
N ASN A 53 12.83 7.21 25.95
CA ASN A 53 11.43 7.59 26.05
C ASN A 53 10.46 6.39 26.11
N TRP A 54 10.87 5.23 25.59
CA TRP A 54 10.04 4.02 25.49
C TRP A 54 9.47 3.55 26.82
N SER A 55 10.25 3.67 27.91
CA SER A 55 9.85 3.34 29.28
C SER A 55 9.47 4.53 30.15
N ARG A 56 9.35 5.73 29.58
CA ARG A 56 9.13 6.95 30.37
C ARG A 56 7.66 7.10 30.74
N GLN A 57 7.33 6.91 32.03
CA GLN A 57 5.94 7.02 32.51
C GLN A 57 5.31 8.40 32.27
N SER A 58 6.10 9.48 32.24
CA SER A 58 5.60 10.83 31.98
C SER A 58 5.21 11.10 30.53
N GLN A 59 5.63 10.24 29.58
CA GLN A 59 5.10 10.20 28.22
C GLN A 59 4.14 9.03 27.99
N GLY A 60 3.86 8.23 29.03
CA GLY A 60 2.96 7.09 28.97
C GLY A 60 1.52 7.45 28.61
N TRP A 61 0.82 6.47 28.07
CA TRP A 61 -0.58 6.54 27.66
C TRP A 61 -1.48 5.81 28.66
N THR A 62 -2.78 5.95 28.48
CA THR A 62 -3.77 5.18 29.22
C THR A 62 -4.22 4.00 28.35
N ASP A 63 -4.18 2.79 28.89
CA ASP A 63 -4.66 1.59 28.22
C ASP A 63 -6.20 1.56 28.19
N PRO A 64 -6.83 0.63 27.42
CA PRO A 64 -8.29 0.51 27.38
C PRO A 64 -8.95 0.18 28.73
N ALA A 65 -8.19 -0.36 29.70
CA ALA A 65 -8.66 -0.67 31.05
C ALA A 65 -8.51 0.52 32.02
N GLY A 66 -7.96 1.64 31.57
CA GLY A 66 -7.76 2.86 32.36
C GLY A 66 -6.42 2.92 33.10
N ALA A 67 -5.53 1.95 32.94
CA ALA A 67 -4.20 1.94 33.56
C ALA A 67 -3.20 2.80 32.77
N LYS A 68 -2.33 3.51 33.50
CA LYS A 68 -1.19 4.22 32.91
C LYS A 68 -0.12 3.20 32.50
N ILE A 69 0.17 3.14 31.21
CA ILE A 69 1.22 2.29 30.62
C ILE A 69 2.24 3.14 29.88
N THR A 70 3.48 2.67 29.80
CA THR A 70 4.52 3.35 29.00
C THR A 70 4.23 3.17 27.50
N GLN A 71 4.84 4.00 26.66
CA GLN A 71 4.68 3.90 25.21
C GLN A 71 5.12 2.52 24.71
N GLY A 72 6.22 1.98 25.24
CA GLY A 72 6.68 0.66 24.84
C GLY A 72 5.76 -0.49 25.19
N VAL A 73 5.13 -0.45 26.37
CA VAL A 73 4.10 -1.44 26.72
C VAL A 73 2.93 -1.36 25.73
N ALA A 74 2.48 -0.14 25.40
CA ALA A 74 1.38 0.06 24.45
C ALA A 74 1.71 -0.43 23.03
N GLU A 75 2.91 -0.17 22.53
CA GLU A 75 3.37 -0.60 21.21
C GLU A 75 3.44 -2.13 21.09
N LEU A 76 4.04 -2.79 22.09
CA LEU A 76 4.15 -4.26 22.13
C LEU A 76 2.77 -4.93 22.21
N GLN A 77 1.87 -4.39 23.04
CA GLN A 77 0.51 -4.89 23.17
C GLN A 77 -0.30 -4.68 21.88
N ALA A 78 -0.15 -3.53 21.21
CA ALA A 78 -0.80 -3.27 19.93
C ALA A 78 -0.30 -4.25 18.85
N LEU A 79 1.01 -4.49 18.76
CA LEU A 79 1.57 -5.46 17.81
C LEU A 79 1.11 -6.91 18.12
N HIS A 80 1.02 -7.26 19.40
CA HIS A 80 0.43 -8.55 19.81
C HIS A 80 -1.04 -8.67 19.33
N GLN A 81 -1.84 -7.62 19.45
CA GLN A 81 -3.22 -7.60 18.96
C GLN A 81 -3.31 -7.73 17.43
N VAL A 82 -2.39 -7.13 16.69
CA VAL A 82 -2.29 -7.30 15.22
C VAL A 82 -2.07 -8.76 14.85
N LEU A 83 -1.20 -9.48 15.57
CA LEU A 83 -0.96 -10.91 15.34
C LEU A 83 -2.21 -11.76 15.62
N THR A 84 -2.99 -11.40 16.64
CA THR A 84 -4.30 -12.03 16.90
C THR A 84 -5.26 -11.77 15.74
N TYR A 85 -5.33 -10.53 15.26
CA TYR A 85 -6.16 -10.15 14.12
C TYR A 85 -5.81 -10.96 12.86
N PHE A 86 -4.52 -11.17 12.58
CA PHE A 86 -4.06 -11.99 11.45
C PHE A 86 -4.50 -13.44 11.52
N GLY A 87 -4.44 -14.05 12.72
CA GLY A 87 -4.87 -15.42 12.95
C GLY A 87 -6.39 -15.61 12.91
N ALA A 88 -7.16 -14.54 13.14
CA ALA A 88 -8.63 -14.57 13.11
C ALA A 88 -9.22 -14.43 11.70
N GLN A 89 -8.42 -14.02 10.69
CA GLN A 89 -8.87 -13.96 9.31
C GLN A 89 -9.02 -15.36 8.69
N ASN A 90 -9.92 -15.51 7.72
CA ASN A 90 -10.14 -16.76 7.01
C ASN A 90 -10.15 -16.53 5.47
N PRO A 91 -9.09 -16.90 4.74
CA PRO A 91 -7.85 -17.51 5.24
C PRO A 91 -6.99 -16.53 6.07
N PRO A 92 -6.08 -17.03 6.93
CA PRO A 92 -5.13 -16.19 7.65
C PRO A 92 -4.33 -15.29 6.71
N VAL A 93 -3.95 -14.13 7.23
CA VAL A 93 -3.24 -13.09 6.47
C VAL A 93 -1.87 -13.58 5.98
N PRO A 94 -1.63 -13.64 4.65
CA PRO A 94 -0.33 -14.04 4.11
C PRO A 94 0.63 -12.85 4.09
N VAL A 95 1.36 -12.64 5.19
CA VAL A 95 2.42 -11.62 5.32
C VAL A 95 3.62 -12.21 6.06
N ASN A 96 4.83 -11.93 5.58
CA ASN A 96 6.05 -12.26 6.33
C ASN A 96 6.36 -11.10 7.28
N LEU A 97 6.16 -11.29 8.58
CA LEU A 97 6.38 -10.23 9.58
C LEU A 97 7.60 -10.54 10.45
N GLY A 98 8.44 -9.53 10.67
CA GLY A 98 9.57 -9.57 11.59
C GLY A 98 9.63 -8.36 12.51
N LEU A 99 10.50 -8.44 13.51
CA LEU A 99 10.74 -7.42 14.54
C LEU A 99 12.23 -7.09 14.59
N ALA A 100 12.54 -5.81 14.52
CA ALA A 100 13.84 -5.23 14.77
C ALA A 100 13.71 -4.18 15.89
N MET A 101 14.79 -4.03 16.65
CA MET A 101 14.86 -3.08 17.76
C MET A 101 16.22 -2.40 17.76
N LEU A 102 16.33 -1.26 18.43
CA LEU A 102 17.61 -0.60 18.61
C LEU A 102 18.45 -1.36 19.65
N THR A 103 19.76 -1.29 19.50
CA THR A 103 20.75 -1.88 20.39
C THR A 103 21.74 -0.81 20.84
N PRO A 104 22.23 -0.87 22.09
CA PRO A 104 23.36 -0.04 22.49
C PRO A 104 24.63 -0.54 21.77
N SER A 105 25.60 0.36 21.56
CA SER A 105 26.85 0.18 20.79
C SER A 105 27.52 -1.19 20.91
N SER A 106 28.00 -1.77 19.81
CA SER A 106 28.97 -2.90 19.85
C SER A 106 29.78 -3.23 18.59
N ALA A 107 30.06 -2.29 17.69
CA ALA A 107 31.21 -2.43 16.77
C ALA A 107 31.66 -1.07 16.22
N GLY A 108 32.98 -0.84 16.11
CA GLY A 108 33.53 0.28 15.32
C GLY A 108 33.54 1.69 15.94
N GLY A 109 32.95 1.90 17.13
CA GLY A 109 33.01 3.19 17.83
C GLY A 109 31.86 4.17 17.56
N SER A 110 30.76 3.73 16.96
CA SER A 110 29.55 4.55 16.71
C SER A 110 28.51 4.46 17.85
N THR A 111 27.65 5.49 17.93
CA THR A 111 26.62 5.72 18.94
C THR A 111 25.33 4.91 18.71
N GLY A 112 25.32 3.60 18.98
CA GLY A 112 24.10 2.77 18.91
C GLY A 112 23.69 2.36 17.48
N SER A 113 22.89 1.29 17.31
CA SER A 113 22.46 0.77 16.00
C SER A 113 21.20 -0.13 16.14
N GLY A 114 20.87 -0.98 15.17
CA GLY A 114 19.76 -1.94 15.20
C GLY A 114 20.18 -3.41 15.29
N TYR A 115 19.24 -4.30 15.56
CA TYR A 115 19.40 -5.75 15.42
C TYR A 115 18.07 -6.43 15.07
N ILE A 116 18.13 -7.66 14.56
CA ILE A 116 16.95 -8.45 14.19
C ILE A 116 16.56 -9.37 15.34
N ARG A 117 15.52 -8.96 16.07
CA ARG A 117 14.93 -9.70 17.21
C ARG A 117 14.11 -10.90 16.76
N PHE A 118 13.46 -10.78 15.60
CA PHE A 118 12.68 -11.85 14.97
C PHE A 118 12.70 -11.63 13.46
N GLY A 119 13.33 -12.52 12.70
CA GLY A 119 13.34 -12.52 11.25
C GLY A 119 11.94 -12.62 10.67
N ALA A 120 11.74 -12.03 9.49
CA ALA A 120 10.47 -12.03 8.80
C ALA A 120 10.03 -13.46 8.47
N ARG A 121 8.90 -13.89 9.06
CA ARG A 121 8.34 -15.24 8.88
C ARG A 121 6.88 -15.15 8.49
N ASP A 122 6.39 -16.15 7.75
CA ASP A 122 5.01 -16.23 7.31
C ASP A 122 4.05 -16.27 8.51
N MET A 123 3.28 -15.21 8.67
CA MET A 123 2.26 -15.07 9.71
C MET A 123 0.99 -15.84 9.41
N SER A 124 0.85 -16.52 8.26
CA SER A 124 -0.20 -17.51 8.05
C SER A 124 0.01 -18.78 8.90
N VAL A 125 1.26 -19.05 9.29
CA VAL A 125 1.66 -20.18 10.13
C VAL A 125 1.44 -19.86 11.62
N ALA A 126 0.63 -20.68 12.29
CA ALA A 126 0.25 -20.44 13.69
C ALA A 126 1.45 -20.43 14.67
N SER A 127 2.43 -21.33 14.49
CA SER A 127 3.61 -21.37 15.36
C SER A 127 4.45 -20.09 15.29
N ASN A 128 4.59 -19.49 14.11
CA ASN A 128 5.30 -18.21 13.94
C ASN A 128 4.56 -17.09 14.68
N ARG A 129 3.24 -17.00 14.52
CA ARG A 129 2.41 -16.01 15.23
C ARG A 129 2.52 -16.17 16.75
N THR A 130 2.34 -17.39 17.26
CA THR A 130 2.40 -17.67 18.70
C THR A 130 3.78 -17.37 19.29
N ALA A 131 4.86 -17.72 18.58
CA ALA A 131 6.21 -17.40 19.04
C ALA A 131 6.43 -15.90 19.17
N LEU A 132 6.06 -15.11 18.14
CA LEU A 132 6.20 -13.65 18.20
C LEU A 132 5.28 -13.02 19.25
N GLN A 133 4.04 -13.50 19.39
CA GLN A 133 3.12 -13.06 20.45
C GLN A 133 3.72 -13.28 21.84
N ASN A 134 4.26 -14.46 22.11
CA ASN A 134 4.89 -14.77 23.39
C ASN A 134 6.12 -13.91 23.64
N ILE A 135 6.98 -13.71 22.63
CA ILE A 135 8.15 -12.83 22.75
C ILE A 135 7.71 -11.41 23.13
N LEU A 136 6.73 -10.83 22.41
CA LEU A 136 6.21 -9.49 22.73
C LEU A 136 5.65 -9.43 24.16
N ALA A 137 4.87 -10.43 24.57
CA ALA A 137 4.30 -10.51 25.91
C ALA A 137 5.37 -10.64 27.01
N ASN A 138 6.47 -11.35 26.73
CA ASN A 138 7.58 -11.51 27.67
C ASN A 138 8.47 -10.25 27.75
N ILE A 139 8.50 -9.40 26.70
CA ILE A 139 9.20 -8.10 26.72
C ILE A 139 8.42 -7.07 27.54
N VAL A 140 7.08 -7.07 27.52
CA VAL A 140 6.22 -6.10 28.23
C VAL A 140 6.64 -5.84 29.69
N PRO A 141 6.84 -6.85 30.56
CA PRO A 141 7.27 -6.63 31.94
C PRO A 141 8.72 -6.11 32.07
N CYS A 142 9.51 -6.18 31.01
CA CYS A 142 10.91 -5.74 30.94
C CYS A 142 11.09 -4.32 30.41
N VAL A 143 10.02 -3.66 29.94
CA VAL A 143 10.05 -2.25 29.53
C VAL A 143 10.35 -1.37 30.75
N GLY A 144 11.54 -0.77 30.80
CA GLY A 144 11.99 0.07 31.91
C GLY A 144 12.59 -0.69 33.08
N GLY A 145 12.84 -2.00 32.95
CA GLY A 145 13.74 -2.74 33.83
C GLY A 145 13.24 -4.09 34.32
N CYS A 146 13.97 -5.14 33.96
CA CYS A 146 13.91 -6.47 34.60
C CYS A 146 15.34 -7.04 34.80
N GLY A 147 16.29 -6.17 35.19
CA GLY A 147 17.70 -6.53 35.32
C GLY A 147 18.41 -6.65 33.97
N SER A 148 19.14 -7.74 33.75
CA SER A 148 19.90 -7.99 32.51
C SER A 148 19.05 -8.20 31.26
N ALA A 149 17.74 -8.38 31.41
CA ALA A 149 16.79 -8.48 30.32
C ALA A 149 16.04 -7.16 30.04
N ASN A 150 16.47 -6.04 30.63
CA ASN A 150 15.94 -4.72 30.30
C ASN A 150 16.20 -4.39 28.82
N GLU A 151 15.13 -4.18 28.05
CA GLU A 151 15.24 -3.84 26.62
C GLU A 151 15.13 -2.34 26.36
N SER A 152 14.85 -1.53 27.38
CA SER A 152 14.93 -0.07 27.26
C SER A 152 16.37 0.42 27.23
N LEU A 153 16.75 1.13 26.17
CA LEU A 153 18.06 1.77 26.07
C LEU A 153 18.12 3.01 26.95
N SER A 154 19.26 3.21 27.60
CA SER A 154 19.54 4.38 28.45
C SER A 154 20.66 5.24 27.83
N GLY A 155 20.67 6.53 28.13
CA GLY A 155 21.82 7.40 27.81
C GLY A 155 22.02 7.75 26.34
N MET A 156 21.03 7.56 25.46
CA MET A 156 21.15 7.99 24.05
C MET A 156 20.99 9.51 23.93
N SER A 157 22.11 10.24 24.01
CA SER A 157 22.18 11.67 23.69
C SER A 157 21.84 11.95 22.22
N HIS A 158 22.04 10.94 21.36
CA HIS A 158 21.65 10.92 19.95
C HIS A 158 21.08 9.53 19.69
N LYS A 159 19.85 9.46 19.20
CA LYS A 159 19.19 8.21 18.84
C LYS A 159 19.63 7.84 17.43
N ASP A 160 20.30 6.71 17.26
CA ASP A 160 20.83 6.32 15.95
C ASP A 160 19.89 5.39 15.16
N GLU A 161 18.73 5.93 14.81
CA GLU A 161 17.77 5.28 13.93
C GLU A 161 18.32 5.01 12.52
N THR A 162 19.25 5.84 12.04
CA THR A 162 19.84 5.68 10.71
C THR A 162 20.75 4.45 10.65
N ALA A 163 21.49 4.16 11.71
CA ALA A 163 22.25 2.91 11.84
C ALA A 163 21.32 1.69 11.90
N ALA A 164 20.15 1.81 12.53
CA ALA A 164 19.16 0.73 12.52
C ALA A 164 18.50 0.53 11.14
N LEU A 165 18.23 1.60 10.39
CA LEU A 165 17.80 1.51 8.98
C LEU A 165 18.89 0.88 8.11
N TYR A 166 20.16 1.16 8.40
CA TYR A 166 21.29 0.51 7.76
C TYR A 166 21.39 -0.99 8.10
N GLU A 167 21.15 -1.36 9.36
CA GLU A 167 21.07 -2.78 9.75
C GLU A 167 19.94 -3.50 8.99
N LEU A 168 18.79 -2.85 8.81
CA LEU A 168 17.70 -3.39 8.01
C LEU A 168 18.08 -3.52 6.53
N TYR A 169 18.80 -2.56 5.96
CA TYR A 169 19.39 -2.70 4.62
C TYR A 169 20.27 -3.95 4.54
N LYS A 170 21.16 -4.18 5.51
CA LYS A 170 21.99 -5.38 5.58
C LYS A 170 21.16 -6.65 5.66
N TYR A 171 20.09 -6.63 6.46
CA TYR A 171 19.16 -7.75 6.60
C TYR A 171 18.46 -8.09 5.27
N PHE A 172 17.81 -7.11 4.64
CA PHE A 172 17.16 -7.29 3.34
C PHE A 172 18.17 -7.62 2.22
N SER A 173 19.43 -7.22 2.36
CA SER A 173 20.49 -7.51 1.37
C SER A 173 21.21 -8.85 1.60
N GLY A 174 20.93 -9.55 2.70
CA GLY A 174 21.63 -10.79 3.07
C GLY A 174 23.12 -10.61 3.36
N LEU A 175 23.51 -9.43 3.83
CA LEU A 175 24.90 -9.07 4.10
C LEU A 175 25.30 -9.45 5.54
N ALA A 176 26.60 -9.35 5.83
CA ALA A 176 27.10 -9.51 7.19
C ALA A 176 26.48 -8.43 8.11
N PRO A 177 26.01 -8.79 9.32
CA PRO A 177 25.50 -7.81 10.29
C PRO A 177 26.51 -6.70 10.58
N TYR A 178 26.01 -5.48 10.79
CA TYR A 178 26.86 -4.35 11.17
C TYR A 178 26.97 -4.25 12.70
N SER A 179 25.84 -4.35 13.40
CA SER A 179 25.80 -4.43 14.88
C SER A 179 25.05 -5.64 15.44
N GLY A 180 24.30 -6.38 14.62
CA GLY A 180 23.64 -7.61 15.04
C GLY A 180 24.53 -8.87 15.01
N GLY A 181 23.97 -10.01 15.41
CA GLY A 181 24.58 -11.33 15.24
C GLY A 181 25.71 -11.68 16.20
N PRO A 182 26.66 -12.56 15.83
CA PRO A 182 27.64 -13.12 16.77
C PRO A 182 28.63 -12.12 17.38
N ASN A 183 28.64 -10.87 16.88
CA ASN A 183 29.40 -9.75 17.42
C ASN A 183 28.54 -8.77 18.24
N SER A 184 27.23 -9.01 18.36
CA SER A 184 26.33 -8.13 19.08
C SER A 184 26.56 -8.25 20.58
N THR A 185 26.40 -7.14 21.29
CA THR A 185 26.19 -7.14 22.75
C THR A 185 24.81 -7.68 23.13
N ASN A 186 24.00 -8.11 22.16
CA ASN A 186 22.60 -8.43 22.36
C ASN A 186 22.35 -9.94 22.32
N VAL A 187 22.02 -10.52 23.47
CA VAL A 187 21.77 -11.97 23.63
C VAL A 187 20.49 -12.46 22.95
N TRP A 188 19.79 -11.58 22.25
CA TRP A 188 18.44 -11.76 21.75
C TRP A 188 18.32 -11.96 20.24
N ASP A 189 19.45 -12.00 19.52
CA ASP A 189 19.47 -12.20 18.07
C ASP A 189 18.72 -13.47 17.65
N ASP A 190 18.02 -13.36 16.52
CA ASP A 190 17.31 -14.49 15.93
C ASP A 190 18.24 -15.41 15.13
N VAL A 191 18.85 -16.35 15.85
CA VAL A 191 19.77 -17.36 15.33
C VAL A 191 19.44 -18.74 15.92
N ALA A 192 19.72 -19.78 15.13
CA ALA A 192 19.56 -21.16 15.56
C ALA A 192 20.33 -21.44 16.86
N GLY A 193 19.70 -22.13 17.82
CA GLY A 193 20.33 -22.50 19.09
C GLY A 193 20.33 -21.41 20.17
N ASN A 194 19.94 -20.17 19.85
CA ASN A 194 19.98 -19.09 20.84
C ASN A 194 18.81 -19.18 21.82
N LEU A 195 19.07 -19.57 23.07
CA LEU A 195 18.08 -19.58 24.14
C LEU A 195 17.87 -18.22 24.82
N GLY A 196 18.73 -17.24 24.55
CA GLY A 196 18.71 -15.93 25.22
C GLY A 196 18.85 -16.05 26.75
N GLY A 197 19.56 -17.05 27.25
CA GLY A 197 19.72 -17.29 28.68
C GLY A 197 18.48 -17.85 29.40
N GLY A 198 17.40 -18.17 28.69
CA GLY A 198 16.17 -18.78 29.25
C GLY A 198 15.99 -20.26 28.92
N LEU A 199 14.89 -20.85 29.41
CA LEU A 199 14.46 -22.20 29.02
C LEU A 199 13.58 -22.15 27.76
N MET A 200 13.47 -23.28 27.07
CA MET A 200 12.48 -23.43 26.00
C MET A 200 11.05 -23.39 26.55
N GLY A 201 10.12 -22.84 25.77
CA GLY A 201 8.69 -22.83 26.06
C GLY A 201 8.08 -21.42 25.96
N PRO A 202 6.84 -21.24 26.46
CA PRO A 202 6.10 -19.99 26.33
C PRO A 202 6.79 -18.75 26.92
N THR A 203 7.66 -18.93 27.92
CA THR A 203 8.45 -17.85 28.53
C THR A 203 9.77 -17.55 27.82
N GLY A 204 10.05 -18.22 26.69
CA GLY A 204 11.25 -17.98 25.89
C GLY A 204 11.27 -16.57 25.30
N MET A 205 12.45 -15.96 25.25
CA MET A 205 12.62 -14.59 24.74
C MET A 205 13.07 -14.54 23.28
N THR A 206 13.51 -15.66 22.71
CA THR A 206 13.98 -15.77 21.32
C THR A 206 13.08 -16.71 20.52
N ALA A 207 13.14 -16.61 19.19
CA ALA A 207 12.45 -17.53 18.28
C ALA A 207 12.80 -19.00 18.56
N TYR A 208 14.08 -19.30 18.82
CA TYR A 208 14.53 -20.66 19.15
C TYR A 208 14.02 -21.12 20.51
N ALA A 209 14.04 -20.26 21.54
CA ALA A 209 13.48 -20.60 22.85
C ALA A 209 11.95 -20.84 22.78
N GLN A 210 11.25 -20.21 21.85
CA GLN A 210 9.83 -20.49 21.54
C GLN A 210 9.60 -21.78 20.74
N GLY A 211 10.66 -22.51 20.36
CA GLY A 211 10.57 -23.80 19.67
C GLY A 211 10.48 -23.71 18.14
N LEU A 212 10.76 -22.55 17.55
CA LEU A 212 10.91 -22.48 16.10
C LEU A 212 12.16 -23.24 15.64
N THR A 213 12.11 -23.82 14.45
CA THR A 213 13.20 -24.66 13.89
C THR A 213 13.81 -24.10 12.62
N SER A 214 13.24 -23.03 12.04
CA SER A 214 13.66 -22.42 10.78
C SER A 214 13.27 -20.94 10.69
N GLY A 215 13.66 -20.30 9.57
CA GLY A 215 13.40 -18.87 9.32
C GLY A 215 14.32 -17.93 10.12
N TRP A 216 15.51 -18.41 10.50
CA TRP A 216 16.50 -17.65 11.27
C TRP A 216 16.88 -16.36 10.54
N ALA A 217 16.95 -15.25 11.27
CA ALA A 217 17.45 -14.01 10.69
C ALA A 217 18.93 -14.11 10.31
N ILE A 218 19.72 -14.89 11.06
CA ILE A 218 21.16 -15.04 10.84
C ILE A 218 21.53 -16.51 10.70
N ALA A 219 22.34 -16.82 9.68
CA ALA A 219 22.97 -18.12 9.52
C ALA A 219 24.35 -17.94 8.86
N ASN A 220 25.33 -18.74 9.29
CA ASN A 220 26.70 -18.70 8.74
C ASN A 220 27.35 -17.30 8.75
N GLY A 221 27.02 -16.47 9.76
CA GLY A 221 27.56 -15.10 9.89
C GLY A 221 26.94 -14.07 8.95
N LEU A 222 25.90 -14.42 8.19
CA LEU A 222 25.18 -13.53 7.28
C LEU A 222 23.71 -13.43 7.64
N TYR A 223 23.12 -12.26 7.38
CA TYR A 223 21.68 -12.15 7.40
C TYR A 223 21.04 -13.01 6.31
N GLN A 224 19.91 -13.62 6.65
CA GLN A 224 19.08 -14.37 5.72
C GLN A 224 18.00 -13.43 5.20
N SER A 225 18.22 -12.90 4.00
CA SER A 225 17.27 -11.98 3.38
C SER A 225 15.91 -12.64 3.17
N PRO A 226 14.80 -11.96 3.48
CA PRO A 226 13.47 -12.42 3.12
C PRO A 226 13.17 -12.22 1.61
N ILE A 227 14.04 -11.52 0.88
CA ILE A 227 13.96 -11.35 -0.57
C ILE A 227 14.52 -12.61 -1.25
N SER A 228 13.69 -13.26 -2.06
CA SER A 228 14.05 -14.49 -2.76
C SER A 228 13.73 -14.39 -4.25
N SER A 229 14.56 -15.00 -5.09
CA SER A 229 14.26 -15.17 -6.53
C SER A 229 13.07 -16.10 -6.79
N SER A 230 12.70 -16.95 -5.83
CA SER A 230 11.48 -17.76 -5.89
C SER A 230 10.19 -16.98 -5.62
N LYS A 231 10.33 -15.74 -5.13
CA LYS A 231 9.24 -14.83 -4.76
C LYS A 231 9.48 -13.42 -5.33
N PRO A 232 9.65 -13.28 -6.67
CA PRO A 232 10.10 -12.05 -7.29
C PRO A 232 9.10 -10.89 -7.15
N CYS A 233 7.83 -11.20 -6.85
CA CYS A 233 6.78 -10.20 -6.69
C CYS A 233 6.55 -9.79 -5.21
N ALA A 234 7.27 -10.38 -4.25
CA ALA A 234 7.14 -10.02 -2.84
C ALA A 234 7.69 -8.60 -2.60
N ALA A 235 6.81 -7.65 -2.31
CA ALA A 235 7.19 -6.28 -1.93
C ALA A 235 7.76 -6.23 -0.50
N ASN A 236 8.65 -5.27 -0.24
CA ASN A 236 9.37 -5.13 1.02
C ASN A 236 9.01 -3.83 1.73
N PHE A 237 8.81 -3.91 3.04
CA PHE A 237 8.34 -2.81 3.85
C PHE A 237 9.07 -2.73 5.19
N ILE A 238 9.27 -1.50 5.65
CA ILE A 238 9.65 -1.18 7.02
C ILE A 238 8.49 -0.40 7.64
N ILE A 239 8.10 -0.77 8.85
CA ILE A 239 7.22 0.02 9.70
C ILE A 239 8.07 0.50 10.87
N TYR A 240 8.41 1.78 10.87
CA TYR A 240 9.20 2.38 11.91
C TYR A 240 8.32 3.05 12.97
N ILE A 241 8.40 2.58 14.21
CA ILE A 241 7.72 3.19 15.36
C ILE A 241 8.75 4.03 16.12
N ALA A 242 8.66 5.35 15.98
CA ALA A 242 9.57 6.32 16.57
C ALA A 242 8.99 6.88 17.87
N ASN A 243 9.72 6.76 18.98
CA ASN A 243 9.30 7.32 20.27
C ASN A 243 9.83 8.75 20.44
N ASN A 244 9.07 9.70 19.92
CA ASN A 244 9.43 11.11 19.90
C ASN A 244 9.31 11.76 21.28
N ALA A 245 10.37 12.48 21.68
CA ALA A 245 10.47 13.19 22.93
C ALA A 245 11.22 14.52 22.80
N SER A 246 10.94 15.45 23.70
CA SER A 246 11.52 16.78 23.76
C SER A 246 13.05 16.69 23.94
N GLY A 247 13.77 17.48 23.16
CA GLY A 247 15.24 17.50 23.16
C GLY A 247 15.89 16.30 22.45
N GLN A 248 15.13 15.29 22.02
CA GLN A 248 15.65 14.25 21.15
C GLN A 248 15.55 14.69 19.69
N ILE A 249 16.66 14.58 18.98
CA ILE A 249 16.75 14.71 17.53
C ILE A 249 17.37 13.37 17.07
N GLY A 250 16.89 12.85 15.94
CA GLY A 250 17.45 11.64 15.34
C GLY A 250 18.92 11.80 14.96
N SER A 251 19.52 10.74 14.41
CA SER A 251 20.93 10.71 14.01
C SER A 251 21.31 11.83 13.03
N THR A 252 22.61 12.05 12.84
CA THR A 252 23.13 12.97 11.81
C THR A 252 24.08 12.30 10.82
N GLU A 253 24.12 10.97 10.80
CA GLU A 253 25.10 10.22 10.02
C GLU A 253 24.55 9.86 8.63
N ASN A 254 25.32 10.26 7.62
CA ASN A 254 24.94 10.12 6.22
C ASN A 254 25.49 8.85 5.55
N VAL A 255 26.47 8.18 6.16
CA VAL A 255 27.14 7.02 5.56
C VAL A 255 27.58 6.03 6.63
N TYR A 256 27.19 4.77 6.46
CA TYR A 256 27.76 3.62 7.17
C TYR A 256 28.52 2.74 6.19
N GLU A 257 29.73 2.30 6.57
CA GLU A 257 30.65 1.50 5.75
C GLU A 257 30.66 1.94 4.26
N PRO A 258 31.31 3.07 3.91
CA PRO A 258 31.24 3.69 2.57
C PRO A 258 31.60 2.78 1.38
N ASN A 259 32.28 1.65 1.64
CA ASN A 259 32.61 0.64 0.62
C ASN A 259 31.46 -0.34 0.33
N VAL A 260 30.38 -0.31 1.13
CA VAL A 260 29.22 -1.20 1.06
C VAL A 260 28.01 -0.50 0.44
N VAL A 261 27.82 0.80 0.72
CA VAL A 261 26.72 1.61 0.18
C VAL A 261 27.26 2.84 -0.55
N PRO A 262 26.96 3.02 -1.85
CA PRO A 262 27.31 4.24 -2.54
C PRO A 262 26.42 5.40 -2.05
N ALA A 263 27.03 6.56 -1.76
CA ALA A 263 26.31 7.72 -1.26
C ALA A 263 25.31 8.27 -2.29
N LEU A 264 24.05 8.45 -1.88
CA LEU A 264 23.10 9.28 -2.64
C LEU A 264 23.42 10.76 -2.44
N SER A 265 23.04 11.59 -3.42
CA SER A 265 23.09 13.04 -3.27
C SER A 265 22.15 13.49 -2.15
N ALA A 266 22.67 14.09 -1.08
CA ALA A 266 21.90 14.58 0.06
C ALA A 266 20.72 15.49 -0.38
N LEU A 267 19.60 15.45 0.33
CA LEU A 267 18.55 16.43 0.11
C LEU A 267 19.01 17.80 0.63
N PRO A 268 18.38 18.91 0.19
CA PRO A 268 18.65 20.21 0.78
C PRO A 268 18.37 20.16 2.29
N ALA A 269 19.43 20.30 3.09
CA ALA A 269 19.34 20.19 4.53
C ALA A 269 18.33 21.19 5.12
N THR A 270 17.48 20.71 6.02
CA THR A 270 16.59 21.55 6.81
C THR A 270 17.15 21.73 8.23
N PRO A 271 16.78 22.78 9.00
CA PRO A 271 17.26 22.97 10.36
C PRO A 271 16.90 21.83 11.35
N THR A 272 16.04 20.89 10.95
CA THR A 272 15.51 19.79 11.75
C THR A 272 15.82 18.41 11.15
N ASP A 273 16.73 18.37 10.17
CA ASP A 273 17.13 17.18 9.43
C ASP A 273 17.81 16.14 10.33
N THR A 274 17.45 14.86 10.16
CA THR A 274 17.99 13.74 10.93
C THR A 274 18.57 12.63 10.04
N TRP A 275 18.80 12.91 8.75
CA TRP A 275 19.20 11.94 7.72
C TRP A 275 18.26 10.74 7.53
N THR A 276 17.20 10.65 8.35
CA THR A 276 16.23 9.57 8.31
C THR A 276 15.53 9.57 6.96
N ASP A 277 15.26 10.73 6.37
CA ASP A 277 14.67 10.86 5.05
C ASP A 277 15.62 10.52 3.91
N GLU A 278 16.93 10.79 4.02
CA GLU A 278 17.91 10.23 3.09
C GLU A 278 17.95 8.72 3.13
N TRP A 279 17.93 8.12 4.32
CA TRP A 279 17.98 6.66 4.49
C TRP A 279 16.71 5.99 3.96
N THR A 280 15.53 6.51 4.28
CA THR A 280 14.29 5.96 3.73
C THR A 280 14.19 6.18 2.22
N ARG A 281 14.69 7.30 1.69
CA ARG A 281 14.81 7.53 0.24
C ARG A 281 15.74 6.52 -0.41
N PHE A 282 16.88 6.23 0.20
CA PHE A 282 17.83 5.24 -0.28
C PHE A 282 17.20 3.86 -0.34
N LEU A 283 16.56 3.44 0.75
CA LEU A 283 15.83 2.18 0.83
C LEU A 283 14.71 2.08 -0.22
N PHE A 284 14.04 3.19 -0.53
CA PHE A 284 12.98 3.23 -1.54
C PHE A 284 13.52 3.21 -2.98
N GLN A 285 14.52 4.03 -3.30
CA GLN A 285 15.01 4.23 -4.67
C GLN A 285 16.08 3.21 -5.08
N SER A 286 17.05 2.96 -4.21
CA SER A 286 18.17 2.05 -4.45
C SER A 286 17.86 0.64 -3.97
N GLY A 287 17.11 0.51 -2.87
CA GLY A 287 16.69 -0.78 -2.35
C GLY A 287 17.83 -1.62 -1.76
N ALA A 288 17.49 -2.85 -1.38
CA ALA A 288 18.45 -3.87 -0.96
C ALA A 288 19.22 -4.44 -2.15
N VAL A 289 20.40 -5.00 -1.86
CA VAL A 289 21.10 -5.87 -2.81
C VAL A 289 20.34 -7.19 -2.88
N VAL A 290 19.72 -7.44 -4.03
CA VAL A 290 18.86 -8.61 -4.22
C VAL A 290 19.62 -9.75 -4.90
N PRO A 291 19.24 -11.02 -4.65
CA PRO A 291 19.78 -12.17 -5.38
C PRO A 291 19.62 -12.01 -6.90
N ALA A 292 20.55 -12.57 -7.68
CA ALA A 292 20.50 -12.52 -9.14
C ALA A 292 19.15 -13.04 -9.67
N GLY A 293 18.52 -12.26 -10.56
CA GLY A 293 17.20 -12.56 -11.12
C GLY A 293 16.01 -11.99 -10.34
N ASN A 294 16.23 -11.33 -9.21
CA ASN A 294 15.22 -10.55 -8.50
C ASN A 294 15.39 -9.05 -8.83
N SER A 295 14.30 -8.34 -9.12
CA SER A 295 14.30 -6.89 -9.41
C SER A 295 13.55 -6.07 -8.36
N ASN A 296 13.04 -6.71 -7.30
CA ASN A 296 12.23 -6.11 -6.25
C ASN A 296 13.05 -5.93 -4.96
N GLY A 297 14.03 -5.03 -5.04
CA GLY A 297 14.85 -4.61 -3.90
C GLY A 297 14.31 -3.38 -3.18
N SER A 298 13.36 -2.64 -3.77
CA SER A 298 12.81 -1.43 -3.17
C SER A 298 12.11 -1.74 -1.85
N ILE A 299 12.35 -0.89 -0.85
CA ILE A 299 11.79 -1.01 0.50
C ILE A 299 11.02 0.27 0.82
N VAL A 300 9.70 0.12 1.00
CA VAL A 300 8.81 1.22 1.38
C VAL A 300 8.81 1.39 2.90
N THR A 301 8.96 2.62 3.39
CA THR A 301 9.00 2.89 4.84
C THR A 301 7.78 3.67 5.32
N TYR A 302 6.99 3.04 6.19
CA TYR A 302 5.93 3.68 6.97
C TYR A 302 6.47 4.16 8.30
N ILE A 303 5.94 5.28 8.82
CA ILE A 303 6.40 5.88 10.07
C ILE A 303 5.23 6.13 11.01
N LEU A 304 5.35 5.63 12.24
CA LEU A 304 4.49 5.94 13.37
C LEU A 304 5.28 6.85 14.32
N ASP A 305 4.89 8.12 14.40
CA ASP A 305 5.42 9.10 15.36
C ASP A 305 4.64 8.98 16.68
N ALA A 306 5.22 8.27 17.64
CA ALA A 306 4.64 7.96 18.93
C ALA A 306 5.05 9.01 19.97
N TYR A 307 4.09 9.79 20.47
CA TYR A 307 4.33 10.75 21.54
C TYR A 307 3.09 11.08 22.36
N ASN A 308 3.29 11.76 23.49
CA ASN A 308 2.22 12.36 24.29
C ASN A 308 2.43 13.88 24.44
N ALA A 309 2.79 14.36 25.63
CA ALA A 309 2.82 15.79 25.92
C ALA A 309 4.17 16.47 25.65
N GLN A 310 5.26 15.71 25.45
CA GLN A 310 6.62 16.26 25.30
C GLN A 310 7.20 15.89 23.94
N ASN A 311 6.51 16.12 22.84
CA ASN A 311 7.08 15.85 21.52
C ASN A 311 8.11 16.91 21.11
N ASN A 312 9.03 16.53 20.22
CA ASN A 312 9.86 17.45 19.46
C ASN A 312 9.20 17.67 18.08
N ALA A 313 8.68 18.87 17.85
CA ALA A 313 8.00 19.21 16.59
C ALA A 313 8.93 19.19 15.37
N GLY A 314 10.21 19.54 15.55
CA GLY A 314 11.21 19.44 14.47
C GLY A 314 11.48 17.99 14.10
N TYR A 315 11.55 17.11 15.09
CA TYR A 315 11.70 15.69 14.82
C TYR A 315 10.48 15.09 14.11
N SER A 316 9.25 15.49 14.50
CA SER A 316 8.03 15.13 13.75
C SER A 316 8.07 15.57 12.28
N GLN A 317 8.64 16.74 11.98
CA GLN A 317 8.80 17.21 10.60
C GLN A 317 9.79 16.36 9.81
N SER A 318 10.92 15.98 10.42
CA SER A 318 11.87 15.05 9.81
C SER A 318 11.22 13.69 9.52
N LEU A 319 10.49 13.13 10.48
CA LEU A 319 9.76 11.88 10.32
C LEU A 319 8.69 11.95 9.21
N GLN A 320 8.02 13.10 9.05
CA GLN A 320 7.10 13.29 7.92
C GLN A 320 7.83 13.32 6.58
N ALA A 321 8.99 13.99 6.51
CA ALA A 321 9.84 13.98 5.32
C ALA A 321 10.30 12.56 5.01
N ALA A 322 10.70 11.79 6.02
CA ALA A 322 11.20 10.43 5.86
C ALA A 322 10.12 9.47 5.34
N ALA A 323 8.88 9.57 5.83
CA ALA A 323 7.78 8.79 5.29
C ALA A 323 7.52 9.13 3.82
N ARG A 324 7.54 10.43 3.48
CA ARG A 324 7.33 10.93 2.12
C ARG A 324 8.41 10.45 1.16
N GLN A 325 9.68 10.54 1.54
CA GLN A 325 10.80 10.12 0.69
C GLN A 325 10.92 8.58 0.60
N GLY A 326 10.50 7.88 1.67
CA GLY A 326 10.45 6.42 1.73
C GLY A 326 9.26 5.77 1.03
N GLY A 327 8.42 6.54 0.33
CA GLY A 327 7.25 6.04 -0.41
C GLY A 327 6.09 5.55 0.45
N GLY A 328 6.15 5.72 1.78
CA GLY A 328 5.14 5.27 2.73
C GLY A 328 4.28 6.41 3.29
N LEU A 329 3.61 6.13 4.41
CA LEU A 329 2.75 7.09 5.10
C LEU A 329 3.24 7.38 6.52
N TYR A 330 2.97 8.61 6.96
CA TYR A 330 3.20 9.08 8.31
C TYR A 330 1.92 8.99 9.15
N PHE A 331 2.03 8.47 10.37
CA PHE A 331 0.96 8.38 11.35
C PHE A 331 1.42 8.99 12.66
N GLN A 332 0.67 9.96 13.16
CA GLN A 332 0.84 10.42 14.54
C GLN A 332 0.01 9.51 15.46
N VAL A 333 0.64 8.91 16.47
CA VAL A 333 -0.01 7.98 17.40
C VAL A 333 0.21 8.41 18.85
N ASN A 334 -0.86 8.37 19.66
CA ASN A 334 -0.89 8.88 21.03
C ASN A 334 -1.61 7.95 22.01
N SER A 335 -1.89 6.71 21.60
CA SER A 335 -2.54 5.68 22.40
C SER A 335 -2.27 4.29 21.82
N GLN A 336 -2.40 3.25 22.63
CA GLN A 336 -2.33 1.85 22.17
C GLN A 336 -3.29 1.59 21.00
N ASN A 337 -4.53 2.10 21.08
CA ASN A 337 -5.52 1.89 20.03
C ASN A 337 -5.13 2.61 18.72
N ALA A 338 -4.51 3.80 18.80
CA ALA A 338 -4.00 4.49 17.63
C ALA A 338 -2.86 3.71 16.96
N VAL A 339 -1.94 3.12 17.74
CA VAL A 339 -0.88 2.23 17.22
C VAL A 339 -1.50 1.01 16.54
N TYR A 340 -2.42 0.31 17.21
CA TYR A 340 -3.11 -0.86 16.64
C TYR A 340 -3.81 -0.52 15.31
N ASN A 341 -4.60 0.55 15.28
CA ASN A 341 -5.31 0.97 14.08
C ASN A 341 -4.36 1.36 12.93
N ALA A 342 -3.26 2.04 13.24
CA ALA A 342 -2.25 2.39 12.24
C ALA A 342 -1.58 1.13 11.66
N LEU A 343 -1.17 0.18 12.51
CA LEU A 343 -0.56 -1.08 12.08
C LEU A 343 -1.52 -1.91 11.21
N VAL A 344 -2.78 -2.10 11.64
CA VAL A 344 -3.79 -2.80 10.83
C VAL A 344 -3.99 -2.10 9.50
N ARG A 345 -4.14 -0.77 9.49
CA ARG A 345 -4.31 0.00 8.25
C ARG A 345 -3.14 -0.17 7.29
N ILE A 346 -1.90 -0.07 7.76
CA ILE A 346 -0.71 -0.25 6.93
C ILE A 346 -0.69 -1.67 6.35
N LEU A 347 -0.98 -2.68 7.17
CA LEU A 347 -0.90 -4.08 6.75
C LEU A 347 -2.03 -4.43 5.76
N GLU A 348 -3.22 -3.84 5.88
CA GLU A 348 -4.27 -3.95 4.86
C GLU A 348 -3.90 -3.23 3.55
N GLN A 349 -3.22 -2.08 3.62
CA GLN A 349 -2.70 -1.41 2.42
C GLN A 349 -1.66 -2.27 1.70
N ILE A 350 -0.71 -2.82 2.46
CA ILE A 350 0.35 -3.68 1.94
C ILE A 350 -0.23 -4.89 1.20
N LYS A 351 -1.34 -5.47 1.69
CA LYS A 351 -2.06 -6.53 0.96
C LYS A 351 -2.71 -6.04 -0.33
N ALA A 352 -3.36 -4.88 -0.29
CA ALA A 352 -4.13 -4.36 -1.41
C ALA A 352 -3.25 -3.93 -2.61
N VAL A 353 -2.00 -3.52 -2.36
CA VAL A 353 -1.04 -3.13 -3.42
C VAL A 353 -0.70 -4.30 -4.35
N ASN A 354 -0.87 -5.55 -3.91
CA ASN A 354 -0.63 -6.74 -4.74
C ASN A 354 -1.87 -7.21 -5.54
N SER A 355 -3.00 -6.47 -5.50
CA SER A 355 -4.28 -6.93 -6.05
C SER A 355 -4.90 -6.01 -7.12
N THR A 356 -4.12 -5.45 -8.04
CA THR A 356 -4.70 -4.79 -9.23
C THR A 356 -5.11 -5.82 -10.28
N PHE A 357 -6.41 -6.09 -10.38
CA PHE A 357 -6.99 -7.01 -11.36
C PHE A 357 -7.40 -6.26 -12.64
N ALA A 358 -6.96 -6.76 -13.79
CA ALA A 358 -7.56 -6.45 -15.09
C ALA A 358 -7.81 -7.78 -15.82
N SER A 359 -9.07 -8.20 -15.92
CA SER A 359 -9.49 -9.30 -16.79
C SER A 359 -9.88 -8.72 -18.15
N ALA A 360 -9.19 -9.07 -19.24
CA ALA A 360 -9.65 -8.74 -20.58
C ALA A 360 -10.92 -9.56 -20.91
N SER A 361 -12.03 -8.90 -21.23
CA SER A 361 -13.25 -9.58 -21.70
C SER A 361 -13.51 -9.24 -23.18
N LEU A 362 -13.84 -10.27 -23.96
CA LEU A 362 -14.29 -10.12 -25.34
C LEU A 362 -15.82 -10.26 -25.36
N PRO A 363 -16.61 -9.19 -25.54
CA PRO A 363 -18.06 -9.33 -25.68
C PRO A 363 -18.37 -9.96 -27.04
N VAL A 364 -18.89 -11.19 -27.03
CA VAL A 364 -19.40 -11.87 -28.24
C VAL A 364 -20.90 -11.59 -28.36
N ASN A 365 -21.34 -10.92 -29.43
CA ASN A 365 -22.76 -10.74 -29.72
C ASN A 365 -23.36 -12.06 -30.21
N ALA A 366 -24.10 -12.76 -29.34
CA ALA A 366 -24.67 -14.07 -29.64
C ALA A 366 -25.72 -14.09 -30.78
N THR A 367 -26.24 -12.92 -31.19
CA THR A 367 -27.33 -12.79 -32.17
C THR A 367 -26.85 -12.45 -33.58
N ASN A 368 -25.64 -11.87 -33.73
CA ASN A 368 -25.11 -11.39 -35.03
C ASN A 368 -23.69 -11.94 -35.32
N ARG A 369 -23.54 -13.27 -35.34
CA ARG A 369 -22.26 -14.01 -35.54
C ARG A 369 -21.50 -13.75 -36.85
N ALA A 370 -21.95 -12.81 -37.69
CA ALA A 370 -21.32 -12.45 -38.96
C ALA A 370 -20.75 -11.02 -38.98
N GLN A 371 -20.89 -10.25 -37.88
CA GLN A 371 -20.29 -8.93 -37.74
C GLN A 371 -19.39 -8.91 -36.49
N ASP A 372 -18.25 -9.60 -36.59
CA ASP A 372 -17.22 -9.55 -35.55
C ASP A 372 -16.34 -8.31 -35.79
N GLN A 373 -16.38 -7.36 -34.86
CA GLN A 373 -15.41 -6.27 -34.84
C GLN A 373 -14.21 -6.71 -34.01
N ASN A 374 -12.99 -6.50 -34.53
CA ASN A 374 -11.74 -6.79 -33.83
C ASN A 374 -11.51 -5.78 -32.68
N GLN A 375 -12.30 -5.89 -31.61
CA GLN A 375 -12.32 -4.98 -30.48
C GLN A 375 -12.16 -5.77 -29.18
N VAL A 376 -11.11 -5.44 -28.44
CA VAL A 376 -10.81 -6.03 -27.13
C VAL A 376 -10.96 -4.94 -26.08
N PHE A 377 -11.85 -5.13 -25.11
CA PHE A 377 -12.06 -4.17 -24.03
C PHE A 377 -11.34 -4.63 -22.77
N VAL A 378 -10.45 -3.77 -22.27
CA VAL A 378 -9.65 -4.01 -21.07
C VAL A 378 -10.12 -3.06 -19.98
N PRO A 379 -10.85 -3.56 -18.96
CA PRO A 379 -11.20 -2.79 -17.79
C PRO A 379 -9.96 -2.60 -16.91
N MET A 380 -9.82 -1.40 -16.37
CA MET A 380 -8.67 -0.98 -15.58
C MET A 380 -9.18 -0.34 -14.29
N PHE A 381 -8.69 -0.79 -13.13
CA PHE A 381 -9.08 -0.25 -11.83
C PHE A 381 -7.86 0.01 -10.96
N ARG A 382 -7.91 1.10 -10.20
CA ARG A 382 -6.92 1.41 -9.17
C ARG A 382 -7.65 1.72 -7.86
N PRO A 383 -7.41 0.94 -6.80
CA PRO A 383 -7.89 1.29 -5.46
C PRO A 383 -7.43 2.70 -5.07
N ASP A 384 -8.29 3.42 -4.35
CA ASP A 384 -7.91 4.71 -3.80
C ASP A 384 -6.75 4.54 -2.80
N PRO A 385 -5.66 5.35 -2.87
CA PRO A 385 -4.49 5.19 -2.01
C PRO A 385 -4.81 5.38 -0.52
N LYS A 386 -5.93 6.02 -0.19
CA LYS A 386 -6.38 6.30 1.18
C LYS A 386 -7.50 5.37 1.65
N ILE A 387 -7.89 4.35 0.85
CA ILE A 387 -8.95 3.38 1.16
C ILE A 387 -10.32 4.06 1.34
N GLN A 388 -10.60 5.06 0.51
CA GLN A 388 -11.97 5.52 0.37
C GLN A 388 -12.77 4.50 -0.44
N ALA A 389 -14.09 4.40 -0.21
CA ALA A 389 -15.00 3.51 -0.95
C ALA A 389 -15.20 3.93 -2.44
N ARG A 390 -14.24 4.65 -3.02
CA ARG A 390 -14.22 5.14 -4.40
C ARG A 390 -13.00 4.54 -5.08
N TRP A 391 -13.18 3.80 -6.16
CA TRP A 391 -12.07 3.29 -6.97
C TRP A 391 -12.03 4.03 -8.28
N TYR A 392 -10.83 4.42 -8.73
CA TYR A 392 -10.67 4.94 -10.08
C TYR A 392 -10.83 3.77 -11.05
N GLY A 393 -11.63 3.97 -12.08
CA GLY A 393 -11.93 2.96 -13.09
C GLY A 393 -11.85 3.55 -14.50
N ASN A 394 -11.40 2.75 -15.45
CA ASN A 394 -11.36 3.11 -16.87
C ASN A 394 -11.56 1.87 -17.75
N LEU A 395 -11.99 2.09 -18.98
CA LEU A 395 -12.16 1.05 -19.99
C LEU A 395 -11.36 1.46 -21.22
N LYS A 396 -10.47 0.57 -21.66
CA LYS A 396 -9.59 0.80 -22.80
C LYS A 396 -9.91 -0.19 -23.91
N GLN A 397 -10.08 0.32 -25.12
CA GLN A 397 -10.28 -0.52 -26.30
C GLN A 397 -8.95 -0.74 -27.03
N TYR A 398 -8.68 -1.99 -27.37
CA TYR A 398 -7.55 -2.48 -28.15
C TYR A 398 -8.06 -3.39 -29.29
N GLN A 399 -7.16 -4.00 -30.03
CA GLN A 399 -7.48 -4.96 -31.10
C GLN A 399 -6.54 -6.18 -31.02
N LEU A 400 -6.82 -7.25 -31.73
CA LEU A 400 -5.85 -8.33 -31.97
C LEU A 400 -5.05 -8.03 -33.24
N VAL A 401 -3.72 -8.17 -33.19
CA VAL A 401 -2.83 -8.02 -34.35
C VAL A 401 -1.95 -9.24 -34.50
N ASN A 402 -1.51 -9.51 -35.74
CA ASN A 402 -0.48 -10.49 -36.00
C ASN A 402 0.88 -9.79 -35.93
N SER A 403 1.72 -10.19 -34.97
CA SER A 403 3.09 -9.72 -34.82
C SER A 403 4.03 -10.93 -34.86
N GLY A 404 4.85 -11.04 -35.92
CA GLY A 404 5.82 -12.13 -36.06
C GLY A 404 5.22 -13.54 -36.16
N GLY A 405 3.97 -13.69 -36.63
CA GLY A 405 3.28 -14.98 -36.72
C GLY A 405 2.46 -15.36 -35.48
N SER A 406 2.50 -14.54 -34.42
CA SER A 406 1.68 -14.70 -33.22
C SER A 406 0.58 -13.66 -33.17
N VAL A 407 -0.62 -14.08 -32.76
CA VAL A 407 -1.71 -13.16 -32.44
C VAL A 407 -1.45 -12.56 -31.06
N VAL A 408 -1.36 -11.23 -30.99
CA VAL A 408 -1.11 -10.47 -29.76
C VAL A 408 -2.08 -9.30 -29.65
N LEU A 409 -2.22 -8.73 -28.45
CA LEU A 409 -2.98 -7.49 -28.28
C LEU A 409 -2.22 -6.35 -28.96
N GLY A 410 -2.90 -5.63 -29.84
CA GLY A 410 -2.41 -4.49 -30.57
C GLY A 410 -3.06 -3.19 -30.12
N ASP A 411 -2.26 -2.12 -30.09
CA ASP A 411 -2.72 -0.77 -29.82
C ASP A 411 -3.39 -0.15 -31.06
N ALA A 412 -3.88 1.09 -30.93
CA ALA A 412 -4.53 1.82 -32.00
C ALA A 412 -3.58 2.15 -33.18
N LYS A 413 -2.26 1.99 -33.01
CA LYS A 413 -1.22 2.15 -34.03
C LYS A 413 -0.82 0.81 -34.67
N GLY A 414 -1.46 -0.30 -34.26
CA GLY A 414 -1.15 -1.65 -34.73
C GLY A 414 0.12 -2.25 -34.12
N GLN A 415 0.68 -1.64 -33.07
CA GLN A 415 1.87 -2.15 -32.37
C GLN A 415 1.46 -3.05 -31.20
N ALA A 416 2.36 -3.96 -30.77
CA ALA A 416 2.10 -4.78 -29.61
C ALA A 416 1.83 -3.92 -28.37
N ALA A 417 0.68 -4.12 -27.74
CA ALA A 417 0.15 -3.25 -26.69
C ALA A 417 0.56 -3.67 -25.29
N ILE A 418 1.14 -4.86 -25.09
CA ILE A 418 1.43 -5.46 -23.77
C ILE A 418 2.94 -5.44 -23.49
N ASN A 419 3.31 -5.07 -22.26
CA ASN A 419 4.65 -5.27 -21.74
C ASN A 419 4.83 -6.74 -21.30
N PRO A 420 5.74 -7.51 -21.91
CA PRO A 420 5.90 -8.93 -21.62
C PRO A 420 6.44 -9.23 -20.21
N LEU A 421 7.04 -8.25 -19.53
CA LEU A 421 7.56 -8.40 -18.17
C LEU A 421 6.46 -8.21 -17.12
N THR A 422 5.47 -7.37 -17.40
CA THR A 422 4.46 -6.96 -16.40
C THR A 422 3.06 -7.46 -16.72
N GLY A 423 2.78 -7.87 -17.95
CA GLY A 423 1.44 -8.29 -18.41
C GLY A 423 0.44 -7.13 -18.60
N PHE A 424 0.83 -5.90 -18.27
CA PHE A 424 0.01 -4.70 -18.44
C PHE A 424 0.22 -4.04 -19.81
N PRO A 425 -0.65 -3.09 -20.22
CA PRO A 425 -0.38 -2.25 -21.37
C PRO A 425 1.01 -1.61 -21.29
N ALA A 426 1.75 -1.63 -22.39
CA ALA A 426 3.06 -1.03 -22.47
C ALA A 426 2.98 0.49 -22.23
N PRO A 427 4.02 1.13 -21.65
CA PRO A 427 4.02 2.57 -21.39
C PRO A 427 3.63 3.45 -22.58
N CYS A 428 3.98 3.02 -23.79
CA CYS A 428 3.70 3.73 -25.04
C CYS A 428 2.44 3.25 -25.79
N ALA A 429 1.72 2.28 -25.25
CA ALA A 429 0.51 1.76 -25.88
C ALA A 429 -0.57 2.85 -25.91
N LYS A 430 -1.25 2.98 -27.05
CA LYS A 430 -2.38 3.88 -27.25
C LYS A 430 -3.67 3.10 -27.44
N SER A 431 -4.65 3.24 -26.55
CA SER A 431 -5.99 2.67 -26.76
C SER A 431 -6.81 3.45 -27.81
N PHE A 432 -7.81 2.81 -28.43
CA PHE A 432 -8.57 3.37 -29.56
C PHE A 432 -9.35 4.65 -29.26
N TRP A 433 -9.75 4.85 -28.02
CA TRP A 433 -10.50 6.04 -27.60
C TRP A 433 -9.61 7.19 -27.13
N THR A 434 -8.30 6.93 -27.00
CA THR A 434 -7.35 7.92 -26.51
C THR A 434 -6.98 8.91 -27.60
N THR A 435 -6.99 10.19 -27.26
CA THR A 435 -6.40 11.24 -28.09
C THR A 435 -5.51 12.15 -27.26
N GLY A 436 -4.76 13.04 -27.93
CA GLY A 436 -3.99 14.05 -27.23
C GLY A 436 -4.90 15.01 -26.47
N SER A 437 -4.50 15.43 -25.27
CA SER A 437 -5.25 16.42 -24.49
C SER A 437 -5.22 17.80 -25.21
N ALA A 438 -6.21 18.07 -26.07
CA ALA A 438 -6.20 19.20 -27.01
C ALA A 438 -6.39 20.60 -26.38
N ASP A 439 -6.73 20.70 -25.09
CA ASP A 439 -6.88 21.98 -24.40
C ASP A 439 -5.53 22.50 -23.88
N LEU A 440 -4.67 22.90 -24.82
CA LEU A 440 -3.41 23.56 -24.51
C LEU A 440 -3.61 24.99 -23.95
N THR A 441 -4.84 25.51 -23.97
CA THR A 441 -5.16 26.86 -23.47
C THR A 441 -5.26 26.85 -21.94
N ASN A 442 -5.98 25.87 -21.38
CA ASN A 442 -6.10 25.70 -19.93
C ASN A 442 -5.04 24.73 -19.37
N TYR A 443 -4.56 23.78 -20.20
CA TYR A 443 -3.62 22.73 -19.80
C TYR A 443 -2.42 22.63 -20.77
N PRO A 444 -1.54 23.65 -20.80
CA PRO A 444 -0.44 23.73 -21.76
C PRO A 444 0.58 22.58 -21.67
N ASN A 445 0.61 21.87 -20.55
CA ASN A 445 1.48 20.72 -20.32
C ASN A 445 0.69 19.40 -20.29
N GLY A 446 -0.51 19.33 -20.86
CA GLY A 446 -1.39 18.16 -20.82
C GLY A 446 -2.38 18.21 -19.64
N TYR A 447 -3.55 17.58 -19.83
CA TYR A 447 -4.67 17.69 -18.88
C TYR A 447 -4.23 17.33 -17.46
N TRP A 448 -3.51 16.22 -17.28
CA TRP A 448 -3.15 15.71 -15.95
C TRP A 448 -2.09 16.55 -15.21
N ASN A 449 -1.62 17.65 -15.80
CA ASN A 449 -0.66 18.55 -15.16
C ASN A 449 -1.34 19.56 -14.21
N PHE A 450 -2.15 19.06 -13.28
CA PHE A 450 -2.71 19.89 -12.21
C PHE A 450 -1.74 19.98 -11.03
N GLY A 451 -1.52 21.19 -10.52
CA GLY A 451 -0.81 21.44 -9.27
C GLY A 451 -1.65 21.08 -8.05
N GLN A 452 -1.07 21.19 -6.86
CA GLN A 452 -1.83 21.06 -5.60
C GLN A 452 -2.97 22.08 -5.57
N SER A 453 -4.21 21.62 -5.44
CA SER A 453 -5.37 22.50 -5.22
C SER A 453 -5.73 22.50 -3.73
N VAL A 454 -5.80 23.70 -3.17
CA VAL A 454 -6.38 23.97 -1.84
C VAL A 454 -7.81 24.46 -2.06
N ASN A 455 -8.82 23.80 -1.48
CA ASN A 455 -10.16 24.41 -1.46
C ASN A 455 -10.25 25.56 -0.47
N ALA A 456 -11.31 26.35 -0.62
CA ALA A 456 -11.70 27.44 0.28
C ALA A 456 -11.92 27.01 1.74
N SER A 457 -12.04 25.70 2.02
CA SER A 457 -12.15 25.13 3.38
C SER A 457 -10.80 24.70 3.97
N GLY A 458 -9.67 24.95 3.28
CA GLY A 458 -8.34 24.54 3.73
C GLY A 458 -8.11 23.02 3.71
N MET A 459 -9.01 22.24 3.11
CA MET A 459 -8.79 20.83 2.83
C MET A 459 -7.96 20.68 1.56
N TRP A 460 -6.81 20.05 1.72
CA TRP A 460 -5.88 19.78 0.65
C TRP A 460 -6.37 18.61 -0.20
N ASN A 461 -6.50 18.80 -1.52
CA ASN A 461 -6.34 17.67 -2.42
C ASN A 461 -4.84 17.29 -2.38
N THR A 462 -4.47 16.37 -1.48
CA THR A 462 -3.09 15.88 -1.38
C THR A 462 -2.78 14.79 -2.42
N ASN A 463 -3.75 14.37 -3.23
CA ASN A 463 -3.49 13.42 -4.31
C ASN A 463 -2.90 14.24 -5.45
N LEU A 464 -1.58 14.13 -5.64
CA LEU A 464 -0.95 14.61 -6.85
C LEU A 464 -1.37 13.65 -7.97
N GLU A 465 -2.57 13.83 -8.52
CA GLU A 465 -3.01 13.10 -9.72
C GLU A 465 -2.01 13.30 -10.86
N SER A 466 -1.29 14.42 -10.87
CA SER A 466 -0.11 14.62 -11.71
C SER A 466 0.98 13.56 -11.49
N GLN A 467 1.23 13.04 -10.28
CA GLN A 467 2.17 11.94 -10.08
C GLN A 467 1.61 10.60 -10.56
N SER A 468 0.35 10.27 -10.21
CA SER A 468 -0.27 8.99 -10.57
C SER A 468 -0.58 8.86 -12.06
N ALA A 469 -0.92 9.96 -12.73
CA ALA A 469 -1.24 10.01 -14.15
C ALA A 469 -0.05 10.43 -15.02
N LYS A 470 1.19 10.44 -14.49
CA LYS A 470 2.38 10.74 -15.28
C LYS A 470 2.77 9.54 -16.16
N GLY A 471 2.65 9.71 -17.47
CA GLY A 471 3.08 8.73 -18.46
C GLY A 471 4.59 8.44 -18.40
N THR A 472 4.95 7.18 -18.66
CA THR A 472 6.34 6.68 -18.63
C THR A 472 6.85 6.25 -20.01
N CYS A 473 6.12 6.58 -21.10
CA CYS A 473 6.55 6.26 -22.45
C CYS A 473 7.86 7.00 -22.80
N PRO A 474 8.99 6.30 -23.02
CA PRO A 474 10.25 6.96 -23.30
C PRO A 474 10.36 7.50 -24.74
N THR A 475 9.46 7.11 -25.64
CA THR A 475 9.55 7.42 -27.08
C THR A 475 8.51 8.45 -27.55
N THR A 476 7.64 8.95 -26.67
CA THR A 476 6.65 9.96 -27.04
C THR A 476 7.27 11.37 -26.97
N SER A 477 6.88 12.24 -27.91
CA SER A 477 7.17 13.68 -27.86
C SER A 477 6.10 14.46 -27.08
N ASN A 478 5.00 13.81 -26.72
CA ASN A 478 3.92 14.44 -25.95
C ASN A 478 4.35 14.65 -24.50
N SER A 479 3.69 15.59 -23.82
CA SER A 479 3.89 15.76 -22.39
C SER A 479 3.59 14.45 -21.64
N PRO A 480 4.33 14.09 -20.58
CA PRO A 480 3.99 12.96 -19.73
C PRO A 480 2.55 13.01 -19.19
N TYR A 481 1.97 14.20 -19.05
CA TYR A 481 0.62 14.43 -18.55
C TYR A 481 -0.45 14.53 -19.64
N ASP A 482 -0.06 14.34 -20.90
CA ASP A 482 -0.99 14.22 -22.03
C ASP A 482 -1.63 12.84 -22.03
N ASP A 483 -2.93 12.72 -22.31
CA ASP A 483 -3.63 11.44 -22.42
C ASP A 483 -3.02 10.49 -23.47
N ASP A 484 -2.35 10.97 -24.53
CA ASP A 484 -1.68 10.15 -25.55
C ASP A 484 -0.15 10.06 -25.33
N PRO A 485 0.45 8.87 -25.14
CA PRO A 485 -0.19 7.57 -24.96
C PRO A 485 -0.73 7.39 -23.53
N ASP A 486 -1.78 6.57 -23.42
CA ASP A 486 -2.48 6.31 -22.16
C ASP A 486 -1.87 5.17 -21.36
N GLY A 487 -1.25 4.19 -22.05
CA GLY A 487 -0.45 3.13 -21.44
C GLY A 487 -1.16 2.37 -20.31
N PRO A 488 -0.45 1.96 -19.24
CA PRO A 488 -1.03 1.19 -18.14
C PRO A 488 -1.83 2.03 -17.14
N LEU A 489 -1.92 3.35 -17.32
CA LEU A 489 -2.48 4.26 -16.32
C LEU A 489 -4.01 4.28 -16.40
N VAL A 490 -4.67 4.20 -15.24
CA VAL A 490 -6.14 4.15 -15.13
C VAL A 490 -6.74 5.51 -15.49
N GLU A 491 -6.11 6.58 -15.03
CA GLU A 491 -6.56 7.95 -15.18
C GLU A 491 -6.61 8.38 -16.64
N LYS A 492 -5.63 7.96 -17.44
CA LYS A 492 -5.40 8.49 -18.79
C LYS A 492 -6.22 7.80 -19.86
N GLY A 493 -6.66 8.59 -20.83
CA GLY A 493 -7.23 8.10 -22.08
C GLY A 493 -8.49 7.25 -21.90
N GLY A 494 -8.76 6.39 -22.89
CA GLY A 494 -9.88 5.45 -22.85
C GLY A 494 -11.25 6.12 -22.68
N VAL A 495 -12.18 5.43 -22.01
CA VAL A 495 -13.50 5.99 -21.70
C VAL A 495 -13.43 7.17 -20.76
N ALA A 496 -12.45 7.19 -19.83
CA ALA A 496 -12.29 8.30 -18.89
C ALA A 496 -12.09 9.63 -19.63
N GLU A 497 -11.23 9.66 -20.67
CA GLU A 497 -11.06 10.84 -21.54
C GLU A 497 -12.34 11.16 -22.33
N VAL A 498 -13.01 10.15 -22.90
CA VAL A 498 -14.25 10.37 -23.68
C VAL A 498 -15.34 11.02 -22.83
N ILE A 499 -15.55 10.54 -21.60
CA ILE A 499 -16.52 11.12 -20.66
C ILE A 499 -16.15 12.57 -20.33
N ARG A 500 -14.86 12.82 -20.13
CA ARG A 500 -14.34 14.13 -19.75
C ARG A 500 -14.52 15.18 -20.85
N LYS A 501 -14.45 14.78 -22.12
CA LYS A 501 -14.71 15.66 -23.27
C LYS A 501 -16.17 16.16 -23.36
N GLY A 502 -17.11 15.54 -22.65
CA GLY A 502 -18.53 15.94 -22.61
C GLY A 502 -19.42 15.12 -23.55
N ASN A 503 -20.38 15.77 -24.22
CA ASN A 503 -21.25 15.10 -25.21
C ASN A 503 -20.44 14.52 -26.37
N ASN A 504 -20.92 13.41 -26.94
CA ASN A 504 -20.32 12.74 -28.09
C ASN A 504 -21.03 13.03 -29.42
N PRO A 505 -20.93 14.22 -30.05
CA PRO A 505 -21.15 14.32 -31.49
C PRO A 505 -19.94 13.78 -32.26
N THR A 506 -20.14 13.47 -33.55
CA THR A 506 -19.14 13.00 -34.55
C THR A 506 -17.88 13.88 -34.73
N ILE A 507 -17.70 14.91 -33.91
CA ILE A 507 -16.70 15.99 -34.01
C ILE A 507 -15.92 16.18 -32.69
N THR A 508 -16.11 15.31 -31.68
CA THR A 508 -15.57 15.47 -30.31
C THR A 508 -14.05 15.57 -30.20
N ASN A 509 -13.30 15.00 -31.14
CA ASN A 509 -11.85 15.05 -31.09
C ASN A 509 -11.24 16.38 -31.57
N SER A 510 -12.00 17.21 -32.31
CA SER A 510 -11.49 18.50 -32.82
C SER A 510 -12.01 19.72 -32.06
N SER A 511 -13.08 19.59 -31.27
CA SER A 511 -13.63 20.69 -30.43
C SER A 511 -14.32 20.15 -29.16
N PRO A 512 -13.58 19.51 -28.25
CA PRO A 512 -14.13 19.06 -26.96
C PRO A 512 -14.58 20.23 -26.09
N THR A 513 -15.67 20.06 -25.33
CA THR A 513 -16.14 21.10 -24.39
C THR A 513 -15.53 20.97 -23.00
N TRP A 514 -14.88 19.83 -22.70
CA TRP A 514 -14.24 19.51 -21.43
C TRP A 514 -15.14 19.66 -20.21
N SER A 515 -16.45 19.48 -20.40
CA SER A 515 -17.46 19.70 -19.37
C SER A 515 -18.32 18.44 -19.25
N PRO A 516 -18.04 17.54 -18.30
CA PRO A 516 -18.86 16.35 -18.05
C PRO A 516 -20.34 16.69 -17.80
N SER A 517 -20.60 17.84 -17.18
CA SER A 517 -21.94 18.40 -16.92
C SER A 517 -22.77 18.72 -18.17
N GLN A 518 -22.15 18.79 -19.35
CA GLN A 518 -22.84 19.04 -20.61
C GLN A 518 -23.29 17.74 -21.30
N ARG A 519 -23.11 16.57 -20.67
CA ARG A 519 -23.58 15.28 -21.20
C ARG A 519 -25.11 15.20 -21.22
N ASN A 520 -25.65 14.64 -22.29
CA ASN A 520 -27.08 14.32 -22.38
C ASN A 520 -27.36 12.99 -21.68
N VAL A 521 -27.64 13.05 -20.37
CA VAL A 521 -28.01 11.88 -19.58
C VAL A 521 -29.52 11.74 -19.59
N LEU A 522 -30.00 10.57 -20.01
CA LEU A 522 -31.43 10.24 -20.09
C LEU A 522 -31.80 9.21 -19.01
N THR A 523 -33.04 9.27 -18.54
CA THR A 523 -33.65 8.30 -17.62
C THR A 523 -34.98 7.81 -18.20
N ALA A 524 -35.47 6.66 -17.73
CA ALA A 524 -36.76 6.13 -18.15
C ALA A 524 -37.90 6.85 -17.42
N SER A 525 -38.90 7.31 -18.18
CA SER A 525 -40.16 7.81 -17.63
C SER A 525 -41.07 6.66 -17.22
N SER A 526 -42.10 6.97 -16.42
CA SER A 526 -43.18 6.02 -16.09
C SER A 526 -43.99 5.54 -17.30
N GLN A 527 -43.77 6.15 -18.47
CA GLN A 527 -44.42 5.82 -19.74
C GLN A 527 -43.47 5.08 -20.69
N ASN A 528 -42.35 4.56 -20.17
CA ASN A 528 -41.35 3.79 -20.90
C ASN A 528 -40.71 4.56 -22.08
N SER A 529 -40.54 5.87 -21.92
CA SER A 529 -39.82 6.75 -22.84
C SER A 529 -38.54 7.31 -22.20
N LEU A 530 -37.52 7.61 -23.01
CA LEU A 530 -36.32 8.27 -22.51
C LEU A 530 -36.57 9.78 -22.37
N VAL A 531 -36.34 10.30 -21.16
CA VAL A 531 -36.45 11.73 -20.84
C VAL A 531 -35.16 12.23 -20.20
N PRO A 532 -34.85 13.53 -20.24
CA PRO A 532 -33.65 14.06 -19.59
C PRO A 532 -33.61 13.72 -18.09
N LEU A 533 -32.43 13.41 -17.56
CA LEU A 533 -32.20 13.20 -16.14
C LEU A 533 -32.26 14.54 -15.41
N THR A 534 -33.34 14.76 -14.67
CA THR A 534 -33.61 15.98 -13.90
C THR A 534 -34.19 15.59 -12.54
N THR A 535 -34.22 16.53 -11.60
CA THR A 535 -34.93 16.34 -10.32
C THR A 535 -36.41 16.04 -10.54
N ALA A 536 -37.03 16.64 -11.57
CA ALA A 536 -38.43 16.40 -11.93
C ALA A 536 -38.67 15.00 -12.52
N SER A 537 -37.75 14.48 -13.34
CA SER A 537 -37.93 13.17 -13.98
C SER A 537 -37.56 12.00 -13.08
N THR A 538 -36.71 12.22 -12.07
CA THR A 538 -36.19 11.16 -11.18
C THR A 538 -36.72 11.22 -9.75
N GLY A 539 -37.18 12.39 -9.28
CA GLY A 539 -37.48 12.62 -7.86
C GLY A 539 -36.25 12.66 -6.95
N LEU A 540 -35.02 12.58 -7.50
CA LEU A 540 -33.79 12.58 -6.73
C LEU A 540 -33.42 13.99 -6.23
N PRO A 541 -32.65 14.11 -5.12
CA PRO A 541 -32.10 15.38 -4.67
C PRO A 541 -31.26 16.08 -5.74
N ALA A 542 -31.33 17.41 -5.81
CA ALA A 542 -30.60 18.21 -6.80
C ALA A 542 -29.08 17.96 -6.78
N SER A 543 -28.49 17.81 -5.59
CA SER A 543 -27.07 17.48 -5.44
C SER A 543 -26.72 16.13 -6.07
N LEU A 544 -27.59 15.13 -5.95
CA LEU A 544 -27.36 13.82 -6.55
C LEU A 544 -27.56 13.86 -8.07
N VAL A 545 -28.56 14.58 -8.57
CA VAL A 545 -28.76 14.79 -10.01
C VAL A 545 -27.54 15.49 -10.63
N ASN A 546 -27.08 16.57 -10.01
CA ASN A 546 -25.90 17.31 -10.45
C ASN A 546 -24.63 16.45 -10.40
N TRP A 547 -24.46 15.62 -9.37
CA TRP A 547 -23.36 14.66 -9.27
C TRP A 547 -23.40 13.61 -10.38
N ILE A 548 -24.57 13.03 -10.67
CA ILE A 548 -24.75 12.05 -11.77
C ILE A 548 -24.41 12.68 -13.12
N LEU A 549 -24.81 13.95 -13.32
CA LEU A 549 -24.45 14.71 -14.52
C LEU A 549 -22.95 15.02 -14.61
N GLY A 550 -22.20 14.87 -13.52
CA GLY A 550 -20.75 15.12 -13.46
C GLY A 550 -20.42 16.58 -13.19
N GLN A 551 -21.29 17.31 -12.48
CA GLN A 551 -20.96 18.59 -11.88
C GLN A 551 -20.14 18.38 -10.61
N ASP A 552 -19.27 19.32 -10.30
CA ASP A 552 -18.46 19.32 -9.10
C ASP A 552 -19.30 19.81 -7.91
N VAL A 553 -20.12 18.90 -7.37
CA VAL A 553 -21.11 19.22 -6.33
C VAL A 553 -20.52 19.37 -4.94
N GLN A 554 -19.27 18.94 -4.72
CA GLN A 554 -18.60 19.11 -3.43
C GLN A 554 -17.49 20.19 -3.48
N ASP A 555 -17.20 20.77 -4.66
CA ASP A 555 -16.33 21.93 -4.88
C ASP A 555 -15.02 21.78 -4.10
N GLU A 556 -14.45 20.57 -4.11
CA GLU A 556 -13.26 20.24 -3.32
C GLU A 556 -12.00 20.94 -3.80
N ASN A 557 -12.08 21.68 -4.91
CA ASN A 557 -11.05 22.54 -5.45
C ASN A 557 -11.34 24.05 -5.23
N GLY A 558 -12.53 24.43 -4.75
CA GLY A 558 -12.92 25.81 -4.46
C GLY A 558 -13.08 26.70 -5.68
N ASN A 559 -13.34 26.13 -6.86
CA ASN A 559 -13.49 26.88 -8.11
C ASN A 559 -14.93 27.38 -8.35
N GLY A 560 -15.89 26.94 -7.52
CA GLY A 560 -17.29 27.36 -7.56
C GLY A 560 -18.02 26.98 -8.85
N LYS A 561 -17.62 25.89 -9.52
CA LYS A 561 -18.19 25.44 -10.81
C LYS A 561 -18.83 24.06 -10.75
#